data_AF-A0A941KL33-F1
#
_entry.id   AF-A0A941KL33-F1
#
_cell.length_a   1.000
_cell.length_b   1.000
_cell.length_c   1.000
_cell.angle_alpha   90.00
_cell.angle_beta   90.00
_cell.angle_gamma   90.00
#
_symmetry.space_group_name_H-M   'P 1'
#
loop_
_entity.id
_entity.type
_entity.pdbx_description
1 polymer ?
#
loop_
_entity_poly.entity_id
_entity_poly.type
_entity_poly.pdbx_seq_one_letter_code
_entity_poly.pdbx_strand_id
1 'polypeptide(L)'
;MGDQKPGWFVSLLERLRSLSGMTYDELVRNRSMSGALRFHEIDWTGKNVPVKPDDFDWVPEHYRQNQEEFPFCQFHISKAMGRFFGFFDQTGVFQIVGLDPHHNIQPSAYNDYKVRKTTDGEAHILSLTAAVSSNITPCAANGCPQADKISSILSEPSPEGDGHYLAFEATPEQLELFSELVRKGEISGAADLLDMGLLAYEEQKASDVKA
;
A
#
# COMPACT_ATOMS: atom_id res chain seq x y z
N MET A 1 6.81 -0.68 4.95
CA MET A 1 6.73 0.53 5.81
C MET A 1 6.81 0.20 7.31
N GLY A 2 7.46 -0.91 7.70
CA GLY A 2 7.48 -1.38 9.10
C GLY A 2 8.42 -0.59 10.03
N ASP A 3 9.45 0.07 9.48
CA ASP A 3 10.50 0.71 10.30
C ASP A 3 10.21 2.18 10.66
N GLN A 4 9.13 2.76 10.13
CA GLN A 4 8.80 4.14 10.43
C GLN A 4 8.14 4.24 11.81
N LYS A 5 8.53 5.24 12.60
CA LYS A 5 7.93 5.47 13.91
C LYS A 5 6.44 5.80 13.75
N PRO A 6 5.56 5.42 14.71
CA PRO A 6 4.14 5.74 14.65
C PRO A 6 3.84 7.22 14.37
N GLY A 7 4.65 8.13 14.92
CA GLY A 7 4.51 9.57 14.70
C GLY A 7 4.68 10.03 13.24
N TRP A 8 5.41 9.27 12.41
CA TRP A 8 5.50 9.53 10.97
C TRP A 8 4.15 9.32 10.29
N PHE A 9 3.48 8.20 10.60
CA PHE A 9 2.17 7.87 10.05
C PHE A 9 1.10 8.87 10.50
N VAL A 10 1.12 9.27 11.77
CA VAL A 10 0.25 10.34 12.28
C VAL A 10 0.47 11.64 11.49
N SER A 11 1.73 12.03 11.26
CA SER A 11 2.06 13.24 10.49
C SER A 11 1.58 13.16 9.04
N LEU A 12 1.66 11.99 8.41
CA LEU A 12 1.11 11.75 7.08
C LEU A 12 -0.42 11.95 7.09
N LEU A 13 -1.13 11.30 8.00
CA LEU A 13 -2.59 11.41 8.11
C LEU A 13 -3.04 12.85 8.37
N GLU A 14 -2.35 13.58 9.25
CA GLU A 14 -2.62 15.00 9.49
C GLU A 14 -2.43 15.84 8.23
N ARG A 15 -1.37 15.57 7.47
CA ARG A 15 -1.12 16.24 6.19
C ARG A 15 -2.21 15.93 5.17
N LEU A 16 -2.60 14.67 5.03
CA LEU A 16 -3.67 14.26 4.13
C LEU A 16 -5.00 14.92 4.52
N ARG A 17 -5.35 14.91 5.81
CA ARG A 17 -6.54 15.62 6.33
C ARG A 17 -6.51 17.11 5.98
N SER A 18 -5.37 17.77 6.12
CA SER A 18 -5.22 19.17 5.75
C SER A 18 -5.43 19.42 4.25
N LEU A 19 -4.98 18.50 3.40
CA LEU A 19 -5.09 18.61 1.93
C LEU A 19 -6.49 18.25 1.43
N SER A 20 -7.20 17.32 2.08
CA SER A 20 -8.57 16.96 1.71
C SER A 20 -9.57 18.12 1.82
N GLY A 21 -9.21 19.18 2.56
CA GLY A 21 -10.00 20.41 2.62
C GLY A 21 -9.64 21.46 1.56
N MET A 22 -8.71 21.16 0.64
CA MET A 22 -8.21 22.10 -0.36
C MET A 22 -8.57 21.64 -1.77
N THR A 23 -8.89 22.59 -2.64
CA THR A 23 -9.08 22.36 -4.08
C THR A 23 -7.75 22.47 -4.83
N TYR A 24 -7.67 21.86 -6.02
CA TYR A 24 -6.51 21.99 -6.91
C TYR A 24 -6.19 23.45 -7.23
N ASP A 25 -7.21 24.25 -7.53
CA ASP A 25 -7.07 25.68 -7.84
C ASP A 25 -6.46 26.46 -6.67
N GLU A 26 -6.84 26.16 -5.43
CA GLU A 26 -6.25 26.78 -4.24
C GLU A 26 -4.79 26.40 -4.07
N LEU A 27 -4.42 25.14 -4.34
CA LEU A 27 -3.04 24.66 -4.24
C LEU A 27 -2.13 25.33 -5.28
N VAL A 28 -2.57 25.45 -6.53
CA VAL A 28 -1.76 26.00 -7.62
C VAL A 28 -1.71 27.54 -7.59
N ARG A 29 -2.85 28.20 -7.34
CA ARG A 29 -2.92 29.67 -7.41
C ARG A 29 -2.36 30.35 -6.17
N ASN A 30 -2.41 29.70 -5.01
CA ASN A 30 -1.88 30.27 -3.78
C ASN A 30 -0.40 29.91 -3.58
N ARG A 31 0.49 30.76 -4.10
CA ARG A 31 1.96 30.58 -3.97
C ARG A 31 2.45 30.46 -2.52
N SER A 32 1.79 31.12 -1.57
CA SER A 32 2.16 31.02 -0.15
C SER A 32 1.84 29.63 0.40
N MET A 33 0.68 29.10 0.06
CA MET A 33 0.24 27.76 0.45
C MET A 33 1.06 26.66 -0.26
N SER A 34 1.24 26.77 -1.58
CA SER A 34 2.13 25.88 -2.34
C SER A 34 3.54 25.87 -1.75
N GLY A 35 4.10 27.03 -1.39
CA GLY A 35 5.41 27.13 -0.73
C GLY A 35 5.44 26.47 0.66
N ALA A 36 4.40 26.64 1.46
CA ALA A 36 4.29 26.02 2.79
C ALA A 36 4.19 24.49 2.72
N LEU A 37 3.44 23.98 1.74
CA LEU A 37 3.28 22.56 1.46
C LEU A 37 4.46 21.97 0.66
N ARG A 38 5.32 22.84 0.13
CA ARG A 38 6.35 22.53 -0.87
C ARG A 38 5.77 21.69 -2.00
N PHE A 39 4.57 22.06 -2.42
CA PHE A 39 3.88 21.46 -3.54
C PHE A 39 4.52 21.90 -4.84
N HIS A 40 5.09 20.95 -5.57
CA HIS A 40 5.66 21.20 -6.88
C HIS A 40 5.76 19.90 -7.69
N GLU A 41 5.90 20.04 -9.00
CA GLU A 41 6.18 18.95 -9.93
C GLU A 41 7.57 18.34 -9.66
N ILE A 42 7.71 17.04 -9.86
CA ILE A 42 8.98 16.33 -9.68
C ILE A 42 9.91 16.67 -10.84
N ASP A 43 11.12 17.15 -10.51
CA ASP A 43 12.18 17.28 -11.50
C ASP A 43 12.85 15.92 -11.72
N TRP A 44 12.36 15.19 -12.71
CA TRP A 44 12.89 13.88 -13.11
C TRP A 44 14.31 13.93 -13.65
N THR A 45 14.80 15.10 -14.05
CA THR A 45 16.18 15.31 -14.53
C THR A 45 17.15 15.69 -13.40
N GLY A 46 16.61 15.84 -12.18
CA GLY A 46 17.36 16.20 -11.00
C GLY A 46 18.50 15.23 -10.66
N LYS A 47 19.51 15.78 -9.97
CA LYS A 47 20.70 15.01 -9.57
C LYS A 47 20.32 13.81 -8.67
N ASN A 48 20.79 12.63 -9.05
CA ASN A 48 20.63 11.36 -8.32
C ASN A 48 19.16 10.93 -8.10
N VAL A 49 18.24 11.38 -8.96
CA VAL A 49 16.87 10.85 -9.00
C VAL A 49 16.94 9.35 -9.38
N PRO A 50 16.47 8.42 -8.52
CA PRO A 50 16.73 6.99 -8.68
C PRO A 50 15.76 6.26 -9.61
N VAL A 51 14.62 6.87 -9.93
CA VAL A 51 13.53 6.27 -10.73
C VAL A 51 12.92 7.30 -11.68
N LYS A 52 12.16 6.81 -12.66
CA LYS A 52 11.49 7.57 -13.72
C LYS A 52 9.99 7.24 -13.72
N PRO A 53 9.16 8.07 -14.39
CA PRO A 53 7.72 7.79 -14.53
C PRO A 53 7.41 6.36 -15.01
N ASP A 54 8.20 5.83 -15.95
CA ASP A 54 8.01 4.50 -16.52
C ASP A 54 8.33 3.35 -15.54
N ASP A 55 9.03 3.61 -14.43
CA ASP A 55 9.29 2.60 -13.40
C ASP A 55 8.05 2.32 -12.53
N PHE A 56 6.99 3.12 -12.66
CA PHE A 56 5.72 2.94 -11.94
C PHE A 56 4.68 2.21 -12.81
N ASP A 57 5.02 1.03 -13.34
CA ASP A 57 4.23 0.30 -14.34
C ASP A 57 2.78 -0.03 -13.92
N TRP A 58 2.47 -0.01 -12.62
CA TRP A 58 1.12 -0.11 -12.05
C TRP A 58 0.26 1.15 -12.23
N VAL A 59 0.85 2.28 -12.58
CA VAL A 59 0.12 3.50 -12.94
C VAL A 59 -0.29 3.40 -14.41
N PRO A 60 -1.57 3.69 -14.76
CA PRO A 60 -2.03 3.64 -16.14
C PRO A 60 -1.16 4.48 -17.08
N GLU A 61 -0.88 3.93 -18.26
CA GLU A 61 0.05 4.50 -19.24
C GLU A 61 -0.26 5.96 -19.59
N HIS A 62 -1.54 6.31 -19.72
CA HIS A 62 -1.95 7.67 -20.08
C HIS A 62 -1.60 8.72 -19.00
N TYR A 63 -1.49 8.32 -17.73
CA TYR A 63 -0.99 9.21 -16.67
C TYR A 63 0.54 9.22 -16.60
N ARG A 64 1.22 8.13 -16.97
CA ARG A 64 2.68 8.07 -16.98
C ARG A 64 3.30 8.86 -18.14
N GLN A 65 2.77 8.70 -19.34
CA GLN A 65 3.31 9.29 -20.57
C GLN A 65 2.84 10.73 -20.86
N ASN A 66 1.81 11.23 -20.17
CA ASN A 66 1.28 12.57 -20.37
C ASN A 66 1.60 13.49 -19.18
N GLN A 67 2.89 13.73 -18.93
CA GLN A 67 3.35 14.60 -17.84
C GLN A 67 2.99 16.08 -18.07
N GLU A 68 2.62 16.48 -19.28
CA GLU A 68 2.16 17.86 -19.54
C GLU A 68 0.77 18.11 -18.94
N GLU A 69 -0.13 17.12 -19.02
CA GLU A 69 -1.48 17.22 -18.47
C GLU A 69 -1.59 16.67 -17.04
N PHE A 70 -0.87 15.58 -16.75
CA PHE A 70 -0.91 14.87 -15.48
C PHE A 70 0.49 14.79 -14.84
N PRO A 71 1.13 15.94 -14.53
CA PRO A 71 2.46 15.93 -13.97
C PRO A 71 2.48 15.25 -12.61
N PHE A 72 3.51 14.43 -12.39
CA PHE A 72 3.75 13.88 -11.07
C PHE A 72 4.24 15.00 -10.15
N CYS A 73 3.52 15.19 -9.06
CA CYS A 73 3.77 16.22 -8.07
C CYS A 73 4.08 15.59 -6.71
N GLN A 74 4.72 16.37 -5.84
CA GLN A 74 5.04 15.95 -4.48
C GLN A 74 4.56 16.96 -3.45
N PHE A 75 4.29 16.44 -2.24
CA PHE A 75 3.94 17.23 -1.06
C PHE A 75 4.86 16.85 0.09
N HIS A 76 5.35 17.85 0.83
CA HIS A 76 6.03 17.56 2.09
C HIS A 76 5.03 17.13 3.16
N ILE A 77 5.34 16.05 3.87
CA ILE A 77 4.71 15.78 5.16
C ILE A 77 5.22 16.84 6.13
N SER A 78 6.55 16.92 6.25
CA SER A 78 7.28 18.04 6.85
C SER A 78 8.70 18.12 6.28
N LYS A 79 9.54 19.04 6.75
CA LYS A 79 10.96 19.06 6.35
C LYS A 79 11.74 17.83 6.83
N ALA A 80 11.35 17.24 7.96
CA ALA A 80 12.04 16.12 8.59
C ALA A 80 11.41 14.75 8.29
N MET A 81 10.13 14.73 7.93
CA MET A 81 9.34 13.50 7.78
C MET A 81 9.14 13.08 6.32
N GLY A 82 10.00 13.51 5.40
CA GLY A 82 9.83 13.10 4.01
C GLY A 82 8.66 13.78 3.31
N ARG A 83 8.16 13.07 2.30
CA ARG A 83 7.12 13.51 1.38
C ARG A 83 6.32 12.32 0.89
N PHE A 84 5.26 12.61 0.16
CA PHE A 84 4.60 11.65 -0.71
C PHE A 84 4.42 12.28 -2.08
N PHE A 85 4.22 11.44 -3.09
CA PHE A 85 4.08 11.88 -4.46
C PHE A 85 3.01 11.10 -5.20
N GLY A 86 2.56 11.69 -6.30
CA GLY A 86 1.40 11.24 -7.04
C GLY A 86 1.05 12.19 -8.16
N PHE A 87 -0.15 12.10 -8.70
CA PHE A 87 -0.64 12.98 -9.76
C PHE A 87 -2.11 13.32 -9.50
N PHE A 88 -2.60 14.41 -10.09
CA PHE A 88 -4.04 14.68 -10.14
C PHE A 88 -4.65 13.97 -11.33
N ASP A 89 -5.75 13.25 -11.13
CA ASP A 89 -6.50 12.66 -12.24
C ASP A 89 -7.42 13.68 -12.93
N GLN A 90 -8.16 13.22 -13.94
CA GLN A 90 -9.10 14.04 -14.71
C GLN A 90 -10.22 14.66 -13.86
N THR A 91 -10.50 14.08 -12.69
CA THR A 91 -11.52 14.58 -11.75
C THR A 91 -10.94 15.55 -10.71
N GLY A 92 -9.64 15.80 -10.75
CA GLY A 92 -8.93 16.66 -9.81
C GLY A 92 -8.66 15.99 -8.45
N VAL A 93 -8.76 14.65 -8.38
CA VAL A 93 -8.38 13.89 -7.17
C VAL A 93 -6.89 13.56 -7.23
N PHE A 94 -6.18 13.79 -6.12
CA PHE A 94 -4.76 13.46 -6.03
C PHE A 94 -4.57 11.97 -5.74
N GLN A 95 -4.07 11.24 -6.74
CA GLN A 95 -3.74 9.82 -6.67
C GLN A 95 -2.32 9.63 -6.15
N ILE A 96 -2.19 9.09 -4.94
CA ILE A 96 -0.87 8.83 -4.33
C ILE A 96 -0.23 7.62 -4.99
N VAL A 97 0.94 7.81 -5.58
CA VAL A 97 1.74 6.75 -6.21
C VAL A 97 2.75 6.16 -5.23
N GLY A 98 3.31 6.98 -4.34
CA GLY A 98 4.32 6.50 -3.40
C GLY A 98 4.53 7.40 -2.19
N LEU A 99 5.03 6.76 -1.13
CA LEU A 99 5.44 7.40 0.12
C LEU A 99 6.96 7.42 0.21
N ASP A 100 7.54 8.60 0.42
CA ASP A 100 8.99 8.84 0.42
C ASP A 100 9.45 9.46 1.76
N PRO A 101 9.54 8.66 2.84
CA PRO A 101 9.97 9.14 4.16
C PRO A 101 11.41 9.65 4.20
N HIS A 102 12.24 9.31 3.20
CA HIS A 102 13.68 9.58 3.19
C HIS A 102 14.13 10.62 2.16
N HIS A 103 13.19 11.26 1.46
CA HIS A 103 13.47 12.25 0.43
C HIS A 103 14.30 11.67 -0.75
N ASN A 104 14.03 10.43 -1.13
CA ASN A 104 14.71 9.70 -2.20
C ASN A 104 14.21 10.02 -3.61
N ILE A 105 12.92 10.31 -3.84
CA ILE A 105 12.38 10.45 -5.21
C ILE A 105 13.02 11.63 -5.99
N GLN A 106 13.44 12.65 -5.26
CA GLN A 106 14.17 13.82 -5.72
C GLN A 106 15.11 14.31 -4.60
N PRO A 107 16.33 13.77 -4.51
CA PRO A 107 17.32 14.17 -3.51
C PRO A 107 17.72 15.64 -3.67
N SER A 108 18.20 16.27 -2.60
CA SER A 108 18.52 17.69 -2.58
C SER A 108 19.74 17.99 -1.70
N ALA A 109 20.17 19.25 -1.67
CA ALA A 109 21.23 19.68 -0.76
C ALA A 109 20.93 19.35 0.73
N TYR A 110 19.65 19.24 1.12
CA TYR A 110 19.28 18.88 2.49
C TYR A 110 19.71 17.46 2.89
N ASN A 111 19.77 16.51 1.94
CA ASN A 111 20.19 15.14 2.19
C ASN A 111 21.49 14.78 1.46
N ASP A 112 22.33 15.77 1.13
CA ASP A 112 23.56 15.61 0.34
C ASP A 112 23.37 14.88 -1.00
N TYR A 113 22.17 14.96 -1.59
CA TYR A 113 21.79 14.20 -2.78
C TYR A 113 21.93 12.67 -2.60
N LYS A 114 21.89 12.18 -1.35
CA LYS A 114 22.00 10.75 -1.04
C LYS A 114 20.63 10.08 -1.14
N VAL A 115 20.60 8.98 -1.87
CA VAL A 115 19.49 8.02 -1.83
C VAL A 115 19.73 7.10 -0.63
N ARG A 116 18.78 7.03 0.29
CA ARG A 116 18.86 6.17 1.48
C ARG A 116 18.15 4.87 1.20
N LYS A 117 18.68 3.77 1.73
CA LYS A 117 18.00 2.48 1.69
C LYS A 117 16.62 2.63 2.35
N THR A 118 15.57 2.27 1.61
CA THR A 118 14.23 2.12 2.16
C THR A 118 14.02 0.64 2.47
N THR A 119 13.20 0.33 3.46
CA THR A 119 12.68 -1.03 3.57
C THR A 119 11.67 -1.25 2.45
N ASP A 120 11.78 -2.37 1.76
CA ASP A 120 10.71 -2.85 0.91
C ASP A 120 9.45 -2.95 1.78
N GLY A 121 8.32 -2.50 1.25
CA GLY A 121 7.05 -2.80 1.89
C GLY A 121 6.87 -4.31 1.84
N GLU A 122 7.22 -5.02 2.91
CA GLU A 122 6.86 -6.43 3.04
C GLU A 122 5.34 -6.52 3.19
N ALA A 123 4.63 -6.56 2.07
CA ALA A 123 3.29 -7.09 2.08
C ALA A 123 3.47 -8.60 2.21
N HIS A 124 3.13 -9.16 3.37
CA HIS A 124 3.25 -10.61 3.63
C HIS A 124 2.62 -11.45 2.52
N ILE A 125 1.58 -10.94 1.87
CA ILE A 125 0.96 -11.57 0.70
C ILE A 125 1.84 -11.51 -0.55
N LEU A 126 2.56 -10.41 -0.82
CA LEU A 126 3.55 -10.36 -1.91
C LEU A 126 4.72 -11.29 -1.62
N SER A 127 5.19 -11.36 -0.37
CA SER A 127 6.22 -12.31 0.05
C SER A 127 5.74 -13.77 -0.11
N LEU A 128 4.49 -14.06 0.24
CA LEU A 128 3.87 -15.38 0.05
C LEU A 128 3.73 -15.70 -1.44
N THR A 129 3.16 -14.80 -2.24
CA THR A 129 3.02 -14.96 -3.69
C THR A 129 4.38 -15.14 -4.37
N ALA A 130 5.40 -14.38 -3.96
CA ALA A 130 6.76 -14.52 -4.46
C ALA A 130 7.37 -15.88 -4.09
N ALA A 131 7.23 -16.31 -2.84
CA ALA A 131 7.71 -17.62 -2.37
C ALA A 131 7.00 -18.78 -3.09
N VAL A 132 5.69 -18.68 -3.31
CA VAL A 132 4.93 -19.69 -4.05
C VAL A 132 5.40 -19.72 -5.51
N SER A 133 5.51 -18.56 -6.15
CA SER A 133 5.97 -18.43 -7.55
C SER A 133 7.39 -18.98 -7.76
N SER A 134 8.31 -18.71 -6.83
CA SER A 134 9.70 -19.20 -6.91
C SER A 134 9.82 -20.72 -6.78
N ASN A 135 8.84 -21.37 -6.14
CA ASN A 135 8.80 -22.83 -5.98
C ASN A 135 7.97 -23.53 -7.06
N ILE A 136 7.00 -22.84 -7.68
CA ILE A 136 6.24 -23.36 -8.83
C ILE A 136 7.14 -23.54 -10.05
N THR A 137 8.06 -22.61 -10.31
CA THR A 137 8.89 -22.64 -11.53
C THR A 137 9.72 -23.94 -11.62
N PRO A 138 10.43 -24.38 -10.56
CA PRO A 138 11.04 -25.70 -10.51
C PRO A 138 10.03 -26.87 -10.51
N CYS A 139 8.83 -26.70 -9.94
CA CYS A 139 7.78 -27.74 -9.99
C CYS A 139 7.35 -28.00 -11.44
N ALA A 140 7.01 -26.94 -12.18
CA ALA A 140 6.57 -26.99 -13.57
C ALA A 140 7.62 -27.67 -14.47
N ALA A 141 8.90 -27.32 -14.29
CA ALA A 141 10.02 -27.92 -15.03
C ALA A 141 10.15 -29.45 -14.80
N ASN A 142 9.63 -29.96 -13.68
CA ASN A 142 9.65 -31.38 -13.34
C ASN A 142 8.32 -32.11 -13.65
N GLY A 143 7.42 -31.51 -14.43
CA GLY A 143 6.15 -32.14 -14.84
C GLY A 143 5.12 -32.24 -13.71
N CYS A 144 5.20 -31.37 -12.71
CA CYS A 144 4.29 -31.26 -11.58
C CYS A 144 2.86 -30.91 -12.03
N PRO A 145 1.86 -31.80 -11.87
CA PRO A 145 0.50 -31.56 -12.35
C PRO A 145 -0.26 -30.49 -11.55
N GLN A 146 0.29 -30.06 -10.42
CA GLN A 146 -0.24 -28.98 -9.59
C GLN A 146 0.31 -27.60 -10.00
N ALA A 147 1.39 -27.53 -10.78
CA ALA A 147 2.02 -26.26 -11.15
C ALA A 147 1.02 -25.33 -11.85
N ASP A 148 0.31 -25.85 -12.86
CA ASP A 148 -0.67 -25.07 -13.64
C ASP A 148 -1.85 -24.60 -12.78
N LYS A 149 -2.30 -25.43 -11.82
CA LYS A 149 -3.40 -25.09 -10.91
C LYS A 149 -3.02 -23.99 -9.92
N ILE A 150 -1.81 -24.04 -9.37
CA ILE A 150 -1.37 -23.01 -8.42
C ILE A 150 -1.04 -21.73 -9.19
N SER A 151 -0.47 -21.82 -10.39
CA SER A 151 -0.30 -20.67 -11.28
C SER A 151 -1.64 -19.99 -11.60
N SER A 152 -2.71 -20.75 -11.90
CA SER A 152 -4.01 -20.14 -12.17
C SER A 152 -4.60 -19.45 -10.93
N ILE A 153 -4.47 -20.03 -9.74
CA ILE A 153 -4.90 -19.39 -8.48
C ILE A 153 -4.18 -18.06 -8.22
N LEU A 154 -2.88 -17.98 -8.53
CA LEU A 154 -2.11 -16.74 -8.38
C LEU A 154 -2.40 -15.70 -9.47
N SER A 155 -2.92 -16.14 -10.62
CA SER A 155 -3.13 -15.31 -11.82
C SER A 155 -4.58 -14.89 -11.99
N GLU A 156 -5.53 -15.58 -11.36
CA GLU A 156 -6.95 -15.29 -11.47
C GLU A 156 -7.28 -14.05 -10.64
N PRO A 157 -7.66 -12.92 -11.26
CA PRO A 157 -8.41 -11.91 -10.52
C PRO A 157 -9.68 -12.60 -10.01
N SER A 158 -10.04 -12.39 -8.74
CA SER A 158 -11.25 -13.01 -8.21
C SER A 158 -12.43 -12.65 -9.13
N PRO A 159 -13.35 -13.60 -9.42
CA PRO A 159 -14.51 -13.34 -10.27
C PRO A 159 -15.40 -12.19 -9.76
N GLU A 160 -15.20 -11.79 -8.50
CA GLU A 160 -15.92 -10.74 -7.79
C GLU A 160 -14.93 -9.74 -7.21
N GLY A 161 -14.16 -9.02 -8.05
CA GLY A 161 -13.72 -7.62 -7.90
C GLY A 161 -13.10 -7.05 -6.61
N ASP A 162 -13.20 -7.68 -5.44
CA ASP A 162 -12.85 -7.17 -4.11
C ASP A 162 -12.49 -8.36 -3.19
N GLY A 163 -11.47 -9.13 -3.57
CA GLY A 163 -10.86 -10.10 -2.65
C GLY A 163 -10.19 -9.37 -1.48
N HIS A 164 -10.90 -9.13 -0.38
CA HIS A 164 -10.32 -8.54 0.81
C HIS A 164 -9.53 -9.58 1.60
N TYR A 165 -8.22 -9.38 1.70
CA TYR A 165 -7.37 -10.19 2.57
C TYR A 165 -7.32 -9.54 3.96
N LEU A 166 -7.78 -10.27 4.97
CA LEU A 166 -7.64 -9.88 6.37
C LEU A 166 -6.43 -10.61 6.96
N ALA A 167 -5.38 -9.87 7.28
CA ALA A 167 -4.25 -10.35 8.06
C ALA A 167 -4.39 -9.86 9.50
N PHE A 168 -4.25 -10.77 10.46
CA PHE A 168 -4.23 -10.44 11.88
C PHE A 168 -3.09 -11.16 12.56
N GLU A 169 -2.59 -10.57 13.64
CA GLU A 169 -1.60 -11.19 14.52
C GLU A 169 -2.34 -12.17 15.46
N ALA A 170 -1.85 -13.41 15.53
CA ALA A 170 -2.39 -14.44 16.41
C ALA A 170 -1.33 -14.84 17.43
N THR A 171 -1.73 -15.00 18.69
CA THR A 171 -0.84 -15.54 19.72
C THR A 171 -0.61 -17.04 19.49
N PRO A 172 0.48 -17.63 20.04
CA PRO A 172 0.72 -19.07 19.93
C PRO A 172 -0.48 -19.92 20.39
N GLU A 173 -1.18 -19.49 21.45
CA GLU A 173 -2.34 -20.19 22.00
C GLU A 173 -3.54 -20.14 21.03
N GLN A 174 -3.74 -19.01 20.34
CA GLN A 174 -4.79 -18.86 19.33
C GLN A 174 -4.51 -19.75 18.11
N LEU A 175 -3.25 -19.87 17.69
CA LEU A 175 -2.83 -20.74 16.60
C LEU A 175 -2.98 -22.22 16.95
N GLU A 176 -2.70 -22.60 18.20
CA GLU A 176 -2.90 -23.97 18.69
C GLU A 176 -4.39 -24.32 18.70
N LEU A 177 -5.24 -23.45 19.25
CA LEU A 177 -6.69 -23.64 19.25
C LEU A 177 -7.25 -23.76 17.83
N PHE A 178 -6.86 -22.86 16.93
CA PHE A 178 -7.26 -22.94 15.52
C PHE A 178 -6.89 -24.29 14.89
N SER A 179 -5.65 -24.74 15.10
CA SER A 179 -5.16 -26.02 14.59
C SER A 179 -5.94 -27.20 15.15
N GLU A 180 -6.31 -27.15 16.43
CA GLU A 180 -7.14 -28.18 17.05
C GLU A 180 -8.54 -28.26 16.47
N LEU A 181 -9.20 -27.12 16.24
CA LEU A 181 -10.55 -27.06 15.68
C LEU A 181 -10.58 -27.61 14.25
N VAL A 182 -9.57 -27.27 13.43
CA VAL A 182 -9.41 -27.83 12.09
C VAL A 182 -9.18 -29.35 12.17
N ARG A 183 -8.29 -29.79 13.06
CA ARG A 183 -7.99 -31.23 13.24
C ARG A 183 -9.21 -32.04 13.67
N LYS A 184 -10.08 -31.47 14.51
CA LYS A 184 -11.33 -32.11 14.96
C LYS A 184 -12.43 -32.06 13.90
N GLY A 185 -12.24 -31.33 12.80
CA GLY A 185 -13.23 -31.12 11.76
C GLY A 185 -14.39 -30.22 12.18
N GLU A 186 -14.19 -29.42 13.23
CA GLU A 186 -15.19 -28.46 13.72
C GLU A 186 -15.23 -27.21 12.82
N ILE A 187 -14.11 -26.89 12.18
CA ILE A 187 -13.99 -25.85 11.14
C ILE A 187 -13.14 -26.36 9.98
N SER A 188 -13.37 -25.80 8.80
CA SER A 188 -12.64 -26.09 7.57
C SER A 188 -11.43 -25.18 7.38
N GLY A 189 -11.42 -24.00 8.03
CA GLY A 189 -10.35 -23.01 7.92
C GLY A 189 -10.65 -21.71 8.65
N ALA A 190 -9.78 -20.70 8.45
CA ALA A 190 -9.85 -19.44 9.18
C ALA A 190 -11.11 -18.60 8.87
N ALA A 191 -11.71 -18.78 7.70
CA ALA A 191 -12.97 -18.12 7.34
C ALA A 191 -14.12 -18.54 8.28
N ASP A 192 -14.29 -19.84 8.51
CA ASP A 192 -15.31 -20.36 9.43
C ASP A 192 -15.13 -19.80 10.85
N LEU A 193 -13.88 -19.65 11.31
CA LEU A 193 -13.58 -19.06 12.60
C LEU A 193 -13.97 -17.57 12.65
N LEU A 194 -13.71 -16.81 11.59
CA LEU A 194 -14.11 -15.41 11.47
C LEU A 194 -15.63 -15.28 11.49
N ASP A 195 -16.34 -16.09 10.70
CA ASP A 195 -17.80 -16.08 10.62
C ASP A 195 -18.44 -16.41 11.97
N MET A 196 -17.94 -17.44 12.65
CA MET A 196 -18.41 -17.77 14.01
C MET A 196 -18.13 -16.64 15.01
N GLY A 197 -16.96 -16.00 14.93
CA GLY A 197 -16.61 -14.86 15.78
C GLY A 197 -17.53 -13.67 15.56
N LEU A 198 -17.88 -13.37 14.31
CA LEU A 198 -18.82 -12.30 13.96
C LEU A 198 -20.24 -12.61 14.48
N LEU A 199 -20.71 -13.84 14.29
CA LEU A 199 -22.02 -14.28 14.80
C LEU A 199 -22.09 -14.17 16.33
N ALA A 200 -21.08 -14.68 17.04
CA ALA A 200 -21.02 -14.60 18.50
C ALA A 200 -21.02 -13.15 19.01
N TYR A 201 -20.32 -12.25 18.32
CA TYR A 201 -20.31 -10.82 18.64
C TYR A 201 -21.69 -10.17 18.44
N GLU A 202 -22.39 -10.49 17.36
CA GLU A 202 -23.75 -9.98 17.11
C GLU A 202 -24.76 -10.49 18.15
N GLU A 203 -24.68 -11.76 18.53
CA GLU A 203 -25.53 -12.34 19.57
C GLU A 203 -25.30 -11.70 20.95
N GLN A 204 -24.03 -11.46 21.30
CA GLN A 204 -23.67 -10.79 22.54
C GLN A 204 -24.21 -9.34 22.56
N LYS A 205 -24.00 -8.60 21.48
CA LYS A 205 -24.53 -7.23 21.32
C LYS A 205 -26.06 -7.18 21.41
N ALA A 206 -26.76 -8.15 20.83
CA ALA A 206 -28.22 -8.24 20.91
C ALA A 206 -28.73 -8.58 22.32
N SER A 207 -27.91 -9.27 23.12
CA SER A 207 -28.21 -9.61 24.51
C SER A 207 -27.99 -8.43 25.46
N ASP A 208 -26.93 -7.65 25.24
CA ASP A 208 -26.60 -6.46 26.04
C ASP A 208 -27.60 -5.30 25.85
N VAL A 209 -28.31 -5.23 24.72
CA VAL A 209 -29.37 -4.24 24.47
C VAL A 209 -30.69 -4.60 25.16
N LYS A 210 -30.86 -5.86 25.59
CA LYS A 210 -32.06 -6.35 26.29
C LYS A 210 -31.92 -6.36 27.81
N ALA A 211 -30.74 -6.04 28.35
CA ALA A 211 -30.45 -5.91 29.77
C ALA A 211 -30.58 -4.45 30.23
#